data_AF-A0A2V2X4P3-F1
#
_entry.id   AF-A0A2V2X4P3-F1
#
_cell.length_a   1.000
_cell.length_b   1.000
_cell.length_c   1.000
_cell.angle_alpha   90.00
_cell.angle_beta   90.00
_cell.angle_gamma   90.00
#
_symmetry.space_group_name_H-M   'P 1'
#
loop_
_entity.id
_entity.type
_entity.pdbx_description
1 polymer ?
#
loop_
_entity_poly.entity_id
_entity_poly.type
_entity_poly.pdbx_seq_one_letter_code
_entity_poly.pdbx_strand_id
1 'polypeptide(L)'
;MSRLNPATLESLMQVWGLVGRSPFPPSSSGKAHEGSRRIPTSGARLLRKAGIIEDALSTITGGWTIPFSVVEEKTTGLRRRWIAWPRDKNRDDPYEANVPLLHISHYLPPVMAEAASCLDLKASFAQVSLPRETRHLFRCRVEDGTLLEPTWLPMGYKASPEILQIIISAIAVVTTMVHPLWAAPPLVRIGVWIDNIRIAGSKSGATLWEAQVLRNADGCHASMGEDRKSGATQYTFLGVQFDHTHRAVSLSDKFVRSVRAMSALNSSTIAEMKVMASRFLYAAAILGTRLCDYYFFKAVRRRLSALNRGIVQETFPANLPPSAAGLGER
;
A
#
# COMPACT_ATOMS: atom_id res chain seq x y z
N MET A 1 -20.20 -10.58 1.30
CA MET A 1 -19.83 -11.09 2.64
C MET A 1 -20.02 -12.62 2.78
N SER A 2 -21.00 -13.24 2.10
CA SER A 2 -21.28 -14.69 2.20
C SER A 2 -20.16 -15.65 1.73
N ARG A 3 -19.10 -15.15 1.08
CA ARG A 3 -17.97 -15.97 0.61
C ARG A 3 -16.85 -16.10 1.62
N LEU A 4 -16.71 -15.15 2.55
CA LEU A 4 -15.65 -15.18 3.54
C LEU A 4 -15.83 -16.39 4.45
N ASN A 5 -14.73 -17.02 4.83
CA ASN A 5 -14.80 -18.00 5.92
C ASN A 5 -15.09 -17.27 7.25
N PRO A 6 -15.59 -17.97 8.29
CA PRO A 6 -15.98 -17.33 9.54
C PRO A 6 -14.85 -16.51 10.20
N ALA A 7 -13.62 -17.03 10.22
CA ALA A 7 -12.48 -16.35 10.83
C ALA A 7 -12.12 -15.05 10.09
N THR A 8 -12.11 -15.07 8.76
CA THR A 8 -11.84 -13.87 7.96
C THR A 8 -12.97 -12.84 8.07
N LEU A 9 -14.23 -13.29 8.17
CA LEU A 9 -15.36 -12.40 8.39
C LEU A 9 -15.28 -11.72 9.76
N GLU A 10 -14.97 -12.47 10.82
CA GLU A 10 -14.78 -11.95 12.17
C GLU A 10 -13.64 -10.92 12.21
N SER A 11 -12.49 -11.26 11.61
CA SER A 11 -11.36 -10.34 11.47
C SER A 11 -11.76 -9.05 10.73
N LEU A 12 -12.48 -9.14 9.61
CA LEU A 12 -12.97 -7.96 8.90
C LEU A 12 -13.88 -7.09 9.77
N MET A 13 -14.81 -7.71 10.50
CA MET A 13 -15.72 -6.99 11.39
C MET A 13 -14.97 -6.29 12.53
N GLN A 14 -13.98 -6.97 13.12
CA GLN A 14 -13.12 -6.39 14.17
C GLN A 14 -12.36 -5.17 13.65
N VAL A 15 -11.69 -5.30 12.50
CA VAL A 15 -10.90 -4.22 11.89
C VAL A 15 -11.82 -3.06 11.50
N TRP A 16 -13.00 -3.35 10.95
CA TRP A 16 -13.98 -2.34 10.59
C TRP A 16 -14.52 -1.59 11.81
N GLY A 17 -14.70 -2.27 12.95
CA GLY A 17 -15.06 -1.64 14.23
C GLY A 17 -14.05 -0.59 14.70
N LEU A 18 -12.76 -0.76 14.39
CA LEU A 18 -11.70 0.20 14.75
C LEU A 18 -11.81 1.52 13.99
N VAL A 19 -12.38 1.48 12.76
CA VAL A 19 -12.63 2.68 11.96
C VAL A 19 -13.52 3.64 12.74
N GLY A 20 -14.60 3.12 13.36
CA GLY A 20 -15.54 3.87 14.18
C GLY A 20 -15.12 4.10 15.62
N ARG A 21 -14.02 3.52 16.08
CA ARG A 21 -13.51 3.70 17.44
C ARG A 21 -12.79 5.03 17.56
N SER A 22 -13.26 5.88 18.47
CA SER A 22 -12.53 7.08 18.88
C SER A 22 -11.37 6.69 19.80
N PRO A 23 -10.13 7.13 19.54
CA PRO A 23 -9.11 7.11 20.59
C PRO A 23 -9.56 8.08 21.70
N PHE A 24 -9.79 7.54 22.89
CA PHE A 24 -10.11 8.31 24.11
C PHE A 24 -9.13 9.49 24.31
N PRO A 25 -9.61 10.55 25.00
CA PRO A 25 -10.20 11.73 24.36
C PRO A 25 -9.26 12.38 23.31
N PRO A 26 -9.77 13.23 22.40
CA PRO A 26 -8.94 13.89 21.39
C PRO A 26 -7.78 14.60 22.07
N SER A 27 -6.56 14.16 21.80
CA SER A 27 -5.35 14.86 22.25
C SER A 27 -5.45 16.31 21.79
N SER A 28 -5.64 17.22 22.75
CA SER A 28 -5.48 18.67 22.58
C SER A 28 -4.01 19.06 22.32
N SER A 29 -3.09 18.08 22.29
CA SER A 29 -1.64 18.28 22.35
C SER A 29 -0.89 17.86 21.07
N GLY A 30 -1.59 17.40 20.03
CA GLY A 30 -0.96 17.15 18.73
C GLY A 30 -0.48 18.46 18.10
N LYS A 31 0.83 18.72 18.15
CA LYS A 31 1.59 19.86 17.57
C LYS A 31 1.41 20.10 16.05
N ALA A 32 0.34 19.61 15.43
CA ALA A 32 -0.03 19.98 14.07
C ALA A 32 -0.65 21.39 14.12
N HIS A 33 0.04 22.36 13.53
CA HIS A 33 -0.46 23.72 13.38
C HIS A 33 -1.86 23.68 12.76
N GLU A 34 -2.81 24.47 13.24
CA GLU A 34 -4.19 24.44 12.72
C GLU A 34 -4.27 24.62 11.19
N GLY A 35 -3.28 25.30 10.60
CA GLY A 35 -3.12 25.46 9.16
C GLY A 35 -2.83 24.17 8.39
N SER A 36 -2.21 23.15 9.00
CA SER A 36 -1.93 21.87 8.32
C SER A 36 -3.15 20.97 8.16
N ARG A 37 -4.30 21.37 8.71
CA ARG A 37 -5.58 20.66 8.61
C ARG A 37 -6.54 21.32 7.61
N ARG A 38 -6.05 22.27 6.80
CA ARG A 38 -6.85 23.07 5.87
C ARG A 38 -6.59 22.69 4.42
N ILE A 39 -7.64 22.72 3.60
CA ILE A 39 -7.54 22.63 2.14
C ILE A 39 -7.94 23.95 1.48
N PRO A 40 -7.34 24.31 0.33
CA PRO A 40 -7.78 25.45 -0.45
C PRO A 40 -9.25 25.35 -0.86
N THR A 41 -9.98 26.47 -0.84
CA THR A 41 -11.41 26.51 -1.19
C THR A 41 -11.67 25.98 -2.61
N SER A 42 -10.79 26.29 -3.56
CA SER A 42 -10.85 25.77 -4.93
C SER A 42 -10.69 24.25 -4.98
N GLY A 43 -9.79 23.70 -4.16
CA GLY A 43 -9.60 22.26 -3.98
C GLY A 43 -10.85 21.60 -3.39
N ALA A 44 -11.42 22.19 -2.34
CA ALA A 44 -12.63 21.69 -1.69
C ALA A 44 -13.81 21.54 -2.68
N ARG A 45 -14.02 22.53 -3.56
CA ARG A 45 -15.08 22.49 -4.57
C ARG A 45 -14.91 21.32 -5.55
N LEU A 46 -13.69 21.06 -6.02
CA LEU A 46 -13.40 19.94 -6.93
C LEU A 46 -13.61 18.60 -6.24
N LEU A 47 -13.14 18.47 -5.00
CA LEU A 47 -13.27 17.25 -4.22
C LEU A 47 -14.75 16.93 -3.96
N ARG A 48 -15.58 17.91 -3.54
CA ARG A 48 -17.03 17.73 -3.37
C ARG A 48 -17.73 17.24 -4.64
N LYS A 49 -17.43 17.88 -5.78
CA LYS A 49 -18.02 17.49 -7.07
C LYS A 49 -17.68 16.04 -7.43
N ALA A 50 -16.52 15.55 -6.98
CA ALA A 50 -16.08 14.18 -7.20
C ALA A 50 -16.54 13.19 -6.11
N GLY A 51 -17.37 13.60 -5.15
CA GLY A 51 -17.83 12.74 -4.05
C GLY A 51 -16.79 12.45 -2.97
N ILE A 52 -15.50 12.71 -3.25
CA ILE A 52 -14.48 13.30 -2.35
C ILE A 52 -14.75 13.29 -0.84
N ILE A 53 -15.47 14.36 -0.50
CA ILE A 53 -15.70 14.92 0.81
C ILE A 53 -17.10 15.51 0.81
N GLU A 54 -17.74 15.49 1.97
CA GLU A 54 -19.04 16.09 2.24
C GLU A 54 -18.92 17.18 3.33
N ASP A 55 -19.95 18.01 3.47
CA ASP A 55 -20.10 18.85 4.66
C ASP A 55 -20.17 18.00 5.91
N ALA A 56 -19.48 18.44 6.96
CA ALA A 56 -19.54 17.74 8.23
C ALA A 56 -20.94 17.83 8.85
N LEU A 57 -21.38 16.72 9.45
CA LEU A 57 -22.57 16.70 10.28
C LEU A 57 -22.33 17.45 11.61
N SER A 58 -23.41 17.79 12.31
CA SER A 58 -23.38 18.49 13.61
C SER A 58 -22.71 17.70 14.74
N THR A 59 -22.39 16.42 14.53
CA THR A 59 -21.63 15.58 15.46
C THR A 59 -20.33 16.27 15.89
N ILE A 60 -19.92 16.07 17.15
CA ILE A 60 -18.64 16.60 17.65
C ILE A 60 -17.49 15.94 16.87
N THR A 61 -16.48 16.74 16.51
CA THR A 61 -15.28 16.22 15.84
C THR A 61 -14.51 15.32 16.78
N GLY A 62 -14.36 14.05 16.43
CA GLY A 62 -13.62 13.06 17.21
C GLY A 62 -12.19 12.82 16.70
N GLY A 63 -11.85 13.29 15.50
CA GLY A 63 -10.50 13.13 14.95
C GLY A 63 -10.23 14.00 13.73
N TRP A 64 -8.94 14.15 13.43
CA TRP A 64 -8.43 15.05 12.40
C TRP A 64 -7.57 14.32 11.37
N THR A 65 -7.64 14.79 10.13
CA THR A 65 -6.72 14.41 9.06
C THR A 65 -5.85 15.59 8.64
N ILE A 66 -4.66 15.28 8.15
CA ILE A 66 -3.76 16.21 7.46
C ILE A 66 -4.02 16.02 5.96
N PRO A 67 -4.72 16.94 5.29
CA PRO A 67 -4.98 16.83 3.87
C PRO A 67 -3.79 17.31 3.04
N PHE A 68 -3.41 16.56 2.02
CA PHE A 68 -2.43 16.99 1.02
C PHE A 68 -2.69 16.31 -0.32
N SER A 69 -2.04 16.78 -1.37
CA SER A 69 -2.08 16.14 -2.69
C SER A 69 -0.71 15.59 -3.05
N VAL A 70 -0.69 14.42 -3.66
CA VAL A 70 0.49 13.83 -4.28
C VAL A 70 0.31 13.79 -5.79
N VAL A 71 1.42 13.93 -6.52
CA VAL A 71 1.44 13.73 -7.97
C VAL A 71 2.05 12.37 -8.23
N GLU A 72 1.31 11.53 -8.93
CA GLU A 72 1.68 10.17 -9.29
C GLU A 72 1.96 10.11 -10.79
N GLU A 73 3.04 9.42 -11.15
CA GLU A 73 3.31 9.05 -12.54
C GLU A 73 2.49 7.81 -12.91
N LYS A 74 1.69 7.92 -13.97
CA LYS A 74 0.96 6.85 -14.64
C LYS A 74 1.46 6.71 -16.08
N THR A 75 1.17 5.56 -16.68
CA THR A 75 1.35 5.30 -18.12
C THR A 75 0.67 6.35 -18.99
N THR A 76 -0.48 6.88 -18.52
CA THR A 76 -1.28 7.90 -19.19
C THR A 76 -0.91 9.34 -18.82
N GLY A 77 0.16 9.56 -18.04
CA GLY A 77 0.65 10.88 -17.64
C GLY A 77 0.65 11.10 -16.12
N LEU A 78 0.66 12.37 -15.70
CA LEU A 78 0.66 12.73 -14.29
C LEU A 78 -0.77 12.77 -13.73
N ARG A 79 -0.99 12.09 -12.60
CA ARG A 79 -2.26 12.09 -11.87
C ARG A 79 -2.07 12.73 -10.50
N ARG A 80 -2.92 13.71 -10.17
CA ARG A 80 -3.02 14.22 -8.79
C ARG A 80 -3.94 13.32 -7.97
N ARG A 81 -3.49 12.91 -6.78
CA ARG A 81 -4.30 12.18 -5.79
C ARG A 81 -4.35 12.97 -4.50
N TRP A 82 -5.55 13.14 -3.96
CA TRP A 82 -5.74 13.74 -2.64
C TRP A 82 -5.64 12.68 -1.56
N ILE A 83 -4.99 13.01 -0.45
CA ILE A 83 -4.77 12.13 0.71
C ILE A 83 -5.23 12.88 1.95
N ALA A 84 -6.17 12.27 2.69
CA ALA A 84 -6.46 12.60 4.07
C ALA A 84 -5.65 11.67 4.97
N TRP A 85 -4.57 12.16 5.56
CA TRP A 85 -3.72 11.35 6.43
C TRP A 85 -4.12 11.52 7.90
N PRO A 86 -4.71 10.50 8.54
CA PRO A 86 -5.11 10.56 9.95
C PRO A 86 -3.93 10.30 10.88
N ARG A 87 -2.91 11.17 10.82
CA ARG A 87 -1.65 11.03 11.56
C ARG A 87 -1.86 10.82 13.05
N ASP A 88 -2.69 11.65 13.67
CA ASP A 88 -2.92 11.60 15.12
C ASP A 88 -3.69 10.32 15.50
N LYS A 89 -4.74 9.95 14.76
CA LYS A 89 -5.44 8.67 14.98
C LYS A 89 -4.50 7.47 14.81
N ASN A 90 -3.63 7.44 13.80
CA ASN A 90 -2.65 6.35 13.64
C ASN A 90 -1.71 6.22 14.83
N ARG A 91 -1.29 7.34 15.42
CA ARG A 91 -0.40 7.38 16.58
C ARG A 91 -1.12 6.91 17.86
N ASP A 92 -2.37 7.32 18.02
CA ASP A 92 -3.11 7.16 19.28
C ASP A 92 -3.91 5.84 19.32
N ASP A 93 -4.21 5.24 18.16
CA ASP A 93 -4.79 3.90 18.05
C ASP A 93 -3.70 2.85 18.35
N PRO A 94 -3.88 1.92 19.31
CA PRO A 94 -2.86 0.90 19.60
C PRO A 94 -2.85 -0.26 18.60
N TYR A 95 -3.85 -0.34 17.72
CA TYR A 95 -4.00 -1.46 16.80
C TYR A 95 -2.95 -1.44 15.69
N GLU A 96 -2.23 -2.53 15.47
CA GLU A 96 -1.39 -2.68 14.28
C GLU A 96 -2.03 -3.65 13.30
N ALA A 97 -2.06 -3.24 12.03
CA ALA A 97 -2.70 -4.03 10.98
C ALA A 97 -2.05 -5.40 10.84
N ASN A 98 -2.85 -6.45 10.95
CA ASN A 98 -2.42 -7.83 10.84
C ASN A 98 -2.75 -8.37 9.45
N VAL A 99 -2.06 -7.84 8.46
CA VAL A 99 -2.21 -8.27 7.06
C VAL A 99 -1.07 -9.22 6.70
N PRO A 100 -1.34 -10.40 6.10
CA PRO A 100 -0.30 -11.29 5.62
C PRO A 100 0.34 -10.77 4.32
N LEU A 101 0.90 -9.55 4.35
CA LEU A 101 1.75 -9.02 3.28
C LEU A 101 3.12 -9.66 3.44
N LEU A 102 3.33 -10.76 2.73
CA LEU A 102 4.52 -11.59 2.89
C LEU A 102 5.75 -10.96 2.24
N HIS A 103 6.92 -11.48 2.56
CA HIS A 103 8.14 -11.09 1.87
C HIS A 103 8.06 -11.39 0.36
N ILE A 104 8.70 -10.57 -0.47
CA ILE A 104 8.59 -10.65 -1.94
C ILE A 104 8.90 -12.04 -2.50
N SER A 105 9.80 -12.79 -1.86
CA SER A 105 10.14 -14.17 -2.24
C SER A 105 8.92 -15.12 -2.29
N HIS A 106 7.88 -14.87 -1.49
CA HIS A 106 6.63 -15.66 -1.52
C HIS A 106 5.82 -15.43 -2.79
N TYR A 107 6.05 -14.31 -3.49
CA TYR A 107 5.34 -13.95 -4.71
C TYR A 107 6.13 -14.31 -5.98
N LEU A 108 7.37 -14.80 -5.89
CA LEU A 108 8.16 -15.17 -7.07
C LEU A 108 7.81 -16.53 -7.70
N PRO A 109 7.48 -17.61 -6.94
CA PRO A 109 7.28 -18.95 -7.50
C PRO A 109 6.31 -19.07 -8.68
N PRO A 110 5.25 -18.24 -8.78
CA PRO A 110 4.34 -18.32 -9.94
C PRO A 110 4.96 -18.00 -11.30
N VAL A 111 6.20 -17.50 -11.38
CA VAL A 111 6.95 -17.37 -12.65
C VAL A 111 7.08 -18.69 -13.41
N MET A 112 6.99 -19.82 -12.69
CA MET A 112 7.08 -21.16 -13.27
C MET A 112 5.80 -21.59 -14.01
N ALA A 113 4.71 -20.83 -13.89
CA ALA A 113 3.46 -21.08 -14.62
C ALA A 113 3.59 -20.68 -16.11
N GLU A 114 2.61 -21.06 -16.93
CA GLU A 114 2.59 -20.73 -18.36
C GLU A 114 2.39 -19.22 -18.61
N ALA A 115 1.46 -18.61 -17.87
CA ALA A 115 1.11 -17.20 -17.99
C ALA A 115 0.46 -16.69 -16.70
N ALA A 116 0.21 -15.39 -16.63
CA ALA A 116 -0.64 -14.81 -15.60
C ALA A 116 -1.54 -13.69 -16.11
N SER A 117 -2.67 -13.52 -15.42
CA SER A 117 -3.50 -12.32 -15.50
C SER A 117 -3.24 -11.41 -14.31
N CYS A 118 -3.08 -10.11 -14.54
CA CYS A 118 -2.87 -9.09 -13.52
C CYS A 118 -3.97 -8.02 -13.59
N LEU A 119 -4.54 -7.69 -12.43
CA LEU A 119 -5.59 -6.70 -12.25
C LEU A 119 -5.26 -5.81 -11.06
N ASP A 120 -5.70 -4.56 -11.09
CA ASP A 120 -5.68 -3.65 -9.94
C ASP A 120 -7.07 -3.05 -9.70
N LEU A 121 -7.34 -2.59 -8.49
CA LEU A 121 -8.60 -1.91 -8.17
C LEU A 121 -8.53 -0.42 -8.58
N LYS A 122 -9.49 0.05 -9.40
CA LYS A 122 -9.52 1.45 -9.85
C LYS A 122 -9.71 2.40 -8.68
N ALA A 123 -8.80 3.34 -8.47
CA ALA A 123 -8.88 4.26 -7.31
C ALA A 123 -8.91 3.57 -5.92
N SER A 124 -8.58 2.27 -5.83
CA SER A 124 -8.19 1.58 -4.59
C SER A 124 -9.14 1.86 -3.41
N PHE A 125 -8.62 2.37 -2.29
CA PHE A 125 -9.36 2.73 -1.08
C PHE A 125 -10.60 3.62 -1.29
N ALA A 126 -10.64 4.44 -2.35
CA ALA A 126 -11.77 5.34 -2.61
C ALA A 126 -13.06 4.59 -2.99
N GLN A 127 -12.98 3.32 -3.37
CA GLN A 127 -14.15 2.48 -3.62
C GLN A 127 -14.77 1.91 -2.34
N VAL A 128 -14.11 2.09 -1.19
CA VAL A 128 -14.60 1.59 0.10
C VAL A 128 -15.21 2.75 0.88
N SER A 129 -16.53 2.84 0.86
CA SER A 129 -17.29 3.90 1.54
C SER A 129 -17.08 3.87 3.05
N LEU A 130 -16.94 5.07 3.63
CA LEU A 130 -16.83 5.27 5.07
C LEU A 130 -18.24 5.47 5.65
N PRO A 131 -18.66 4.69 6.66
CA PRO A 131 -19.98 4.86 7.28
C PRO A 131 -20.11 6.27 7.86
N ARG A 132 -21.25 6.93 7.62
CA ARG A 132 -21.46 8.35 7.95
C ARG A 132 -21.18 8.66 9.41
N GLU A 133 -21.62 7.78 10.29
CA GLU A 133 -21.43 7.83 11.73
C GLU A 133 -19.96 7.80 12.16
N THR A 134 -19.02 7.33 11.32
CA THR A 134 -17.59 7.27 11.64
C THR A 134 -16.78 8.42 11.05
N ARG A 135 -17.33 9.17 10.08
CA ARG A 135 -16.58 10.19 9.31
C ARG A 135 -16.08 11.35 10.17
N HIS A 136 -16.76 11.63 11.27
CA HIS A 136 -16.38 12.65 12.24
C HIS A 136 -15.00 12.42 12.91
N LEU A 137 -14.42 11.22 12.74
CA LEU A 137 -13.08 10.84 13.19
C LEU A 137 -11.96 11.22 12.19
N PHE A 138 -12.32 11.70 11.00
CA PHE A 138 -11.37 11.92 9.90
C PHE A 138 -11.47 13.33 9.30
N ARG A 139 -11.98 14.29 10.07
CA ARG A 139 -12.32 15.63 9.57
C ARG A 139 -11.10 16.46 9.16
N CYS A 140 -11.32 17.35 8.22
CA CYS A 140 -10.42 18.46 7.89
C CYS A 140 -11.23 19.75 7.71
N ARG A 141 -10.54 20.87 7.45
CA ARG A 141 -11.16 22.18 7.23
C ARG A 141 -10.90 22.71 5.83
N VAL A 142 -11.77 23.58 5.37
CA VAL A 142 -11.46 24.54 4.30
C VAL A 142 -10.73 25.74 4.90
N GLU A 143 -10.04 26.51 4.06
CA GLU A 143 -9.44 27.80 4.44
C GLU A 143 -10.42 28.75 5.14
N ASP A 144 -11.70 28.76 4.71
CA ASP A 144 -12.78 29.56 5.30
C ASP A 144 -13.30 29.02 6.66
N GLY A 145 -12.77 27.91 7.14
CA GLY A 145 -13.14 27.29 8.41
C GLY A 145 -14.22 26.20 8.32
N THR A 146 -14.86 26.02 7.16
CA THR A 146 -15.87 24.97 6.94
C THR A 146 -15.31 23.58 7.24
N LEU A 147 -16.03 22.77 8.02
CA LEU A 147 -15.64 21.40 8.35
C LEU A 147 -16.09 20.42 7.27
N LEU A 148 -15.18 19.53 6.89
CA LEU A 148 -15.41 18.52 5.86
C LEU A 148 -15.11 17.12 6.36
N GLU A 149 -15.84 16.17 5.81
CA GLU A 149 -15.76 14.74 6.11
C GLU A 149 -15.40 13.95 4.85
N PRO A 150 -14.30 13.16 4.86
CA PRO A 150 -14.03 12.19 3.81
C PRO A 150 -15.14 11.15 3.72
N THR A 151 -15.53 10.76 2.51
CA THR A 151 -16.64 9.83 2.30
C THR A 151 -16.21 8.37 2.14
N TRP A 152 -14.90 8.11 2.05
CA TRP A 152 -14.29 6.78 1.91
C TRP A 152 -13.11 6.55 2.85
N LEU A 153 -12.69 5.30 2.88
CA LEU A 153 -11.57 4.79 3.64
C LEU A 153 -10.28 5.60 3.35
N PRO A 154 -9.69 6.28 4.35
CA PRO A 154 -8.50 7.09 4.13
C PRO A 154 -7.26 6.23 3.84
N MET A 155 -6.61 6.46 2.70
CA MET A 155 -5.40 5.73 2.27
C MET A 155 -4.26 5.77 3.31
N GLY A 156 -4.20 6.83 4.14
CA GLY A 156 -3.19 6.97 5.17
C GLY A 156 -3.52 6.32 6.52
N TYR A 157 -4.70 5.70 6.68
CA TYR A 157 -5.07 5.04 7.93
C TYR A 157 -4.47 3.62 8.00
N LYS A 158 -3.87 3.28 9.14
CA LYS A 158 -3.09 2.04 9.27
C LYS A 158 -3.88 0.75 9.09
N ALA A 159 -5.17 0.74 9.42
CA ALA A 159 -6.03 -0.43 9.21
C ALA A 159 -6.57 -0.55 7.76
N SER A 160 -6.44 0.51 6.95
CA SER A 160 -7.01 0.51 5.60
C SER A 160 -6.43 -0.55 4.66
N PRO A 161 -5.09 -0.79 4.64
CA PRO A 161 -4.52 -1.88 3.85
C PRO A 161 -5.08 -3.25 4.21
N GLU A 162 -5.43 -3.50 5.47
CA GLU A 162 -6.01 -4.77 5.93
C GLU A 162 -7.40 -4.99 5.41
N ILE A 163 -8.26 -3.98 5.61
CA ILE A 163 -9.63 -3.97 5.10
C ILE A 163 -9.60 -4.24 3.60
N LEU A 164 -8.73 -3.53 2.86
CA LEU A 164 -8.65 -3.66 1.42
C LEU A 164 -8.08 -5.02 1.00
N GLN A 165 -7.05 -5.52 1.67
CA GLN A 165 -6.52 -6.87 1.43
C GLN A 165 -7.61 -7.93 1.59
N ILE A 166 -8.41 -7.87 2.65
CA ILE A 166 -9.48 -8.85 2.91
C ILE A 166 -10.56 -8.76 1.82
N ILE A 167 -11.02 -7.55 1.49
CA ILE A 167 -12.04 -7.34 0.45
C ILE A 167 -11.55 -7.87 -0.89
N ILE A 168 -10.34 -7.51 -1.30
CA ILE A 168 -9.79 -7.92 -2.59
C ILE A 168 -9.47 -9.41 -2.62
N SER A 169 -9.02 -9.99 -1.50
CA SER A 169 -8.86 -11.44 -1.38
C SER A 169 -10.19 -12.19 -1.51
N ALA A 170 -11.29 -11.61 -1.02
CA ALA A 170 -12.63 -12.16 -1.18
C ALA A 170 -13.13 -12.08 -2.63
N ILE A 171 -12.86 -10.97 -3.33
CA ILE A 171 -13.18 -10.78 -4.74
C ILE A 171 -12.38 -11.75 -5.62
N ALA A 172 -11.09 -11.91 -5.33
CA ALA A 172 -10.18 -12.85 -6.00
C ALA A 172 -10.43 -14.31 -5.61
N VAL A 173 -11.19 -14.54 -4.52
CA VAL A 173 -11.54 -15.84 -3.96
C VAL A 173 -10.32 -16.66 -3.54
N VAL A 174 -9.43 -16.00 -2.80
CA VAL A 174 -8.21 -16.58 -2.22
C VAL A 174 -8.58 -17.69 -1.24
N THR A 175 -8.00 -18.87 -1.43
CA THR A 175 -8.32 -20.12 -0.71
C THR A 175 -8.25 -20.01 0.80
N THR A 176 -7.34 -19.20 1.36
CA THR A 176 -7.18 -19.01 2.81
C THR A 176 -8.20 -18.05 3.42
N MET A 177 -8.92 -17.27 2.61
CA MET A 177 -9.78 -16.17 3.07
C MET A 177 -11.28 -16.45 2.85
N VAL A 178 -11.60 -17.43 2.01
CA VAL A 178 -12.97 -17.74 1.61
C VAL A 178 -13.35 -19.17 1.98
N HIS A 179 -14.64 -19.48 1.97
CA HIS A 179 -15.12 -20.83 2.18
C HIS A 179 -14.61 -21.77 1.07
N PRO A 180 -14.20 -23.01 1.37
CA PRO A 180 -13.63 -23.94 0.39
C PRO A 180 -14.49 -24.15 -0.87
N LEU A 181 -15.81 -24.09 -0.74
CA LEU A 181 -16.77 -24.22 -1.86
C LEU A 181 -16.63 -23.12 -2.92
N TRP A 182 -16.13 -21.95 -2.55
CA TRP A 182 -15.93 -20.82 -3.47
C TRP A 182 -14.48 -20.71 -3.93
N ALA A 183 -13.56 -21.33 -3.19
CA ALA A 183 -12.13 -21.14 -3.33
C ALA A 183 -11.61 -21.46 -4.73
N ALA A 184 -10.57 -20.73 -5.13
CA ALA A 184 -9.91 -20.97 -6.40
C ALA A 184 -9.39 -22.42 -6.53
N PRO A 185 -9.47 -23.02 -7.73
CA PRO A 185 -8.98 -24.36 -7.96
C PRO A 185 -7.46 -24.40 -7.73
N PRO A 186 -6.89 -25.53 -7.25
CA PRO A 186 -5.46 -25.65 -6.95
C PRO A 186 -4.52 -25.35 -8.13
N LEU A 187 -5.03 -25.47 -9.36
CA LEU A 187 -4.31 -25.19 -10.60
C LEU A 187 -4.06 -23.70 -10.85
N VAL A 188 -4.78 -22.81 -10.15
CA VAL A 188 -4.65 -21.36 -10.29
C VAL A 188 -4.02 -20.79 -9.02
N ARG A 189 -2.88 -20.12 -9.17
CA ARG A 189 -2.15 -19.48 -8.08
C ARG A 189 -2.50 -18.00 -8.02
N ILE A 190 -3.20 -17.62 -6.96
CA ILE A 190 -3.64 -16.25 -6.74
C ILE A 190 -2.71 -15.55 -5.76
N GLY A 191 -2.17 -14.41 -6.15
CA GLY A 191 -1.47 -13.48 -5.27
C GLY A 191 -2.25 -12.18 -5.17
N VAL A 192 -2.65 -11.80 -3.97
CA VAL A 192 -3.26 -10.49 -3.70
C VAL A 192 -2.32 -9.66 -2.84
N TRP A 193 -2.15 -8.40 -3.21
CA TRP A 193 -1.41 -7.41 -2.45
C TRP A 193 -2.17 -6.08 -2.45
N ILE A 194 -2.88 -5.82 -1.36
CA ILE A 194 -3.74 -4.66 -1.15
C ILE A 194 -4.77 -4.58 -2.28
N ASP A 195 -4.51 -3.79 -3.32
CA ASP A 195 -5.37 -3.58 -4.49
C ASP A 195 -4.95 -4.36 -5.73
N ASN A 196 -3.77 -4.99 -5.74
CA ASN A 196 -3.24 -5.72 -6.88
C ASN A 196 -3.57 -7.21 -6.78
N ILE A 197 -4.00 -7.80 -7.88
CA ILE A 197 -4.32 -9.22 -8.02
C ILE A 197 -3.44 -9.79 -9.15
N ARG A 198 -2.82 -10.93 -8.90
CA ARG A 198 -2.19 -11.77 -9.92
C ARG A 198 -2.78 -13.16 -9.88
N ILE A 199 -3.10 -13.69 -11.04
CA ILE A 199 -3.68 -15.00 -11.27
C ILE A 199 -2.76 -15.76 -12.22
N ALA A 200 -1.97 -16.70 -11.71
CA ALA A 200 -0.99 -17.45 -12.51
C ALA A 200 -1.39 -18.91 -12.67
N GLY A 201 -1.16 -19.48 -13.84
CA GLY A 201 -1.54 -20.87 -14.16
C GLY A 201 -1.31 -21.19 -15.62
N SER A 202 -2.10 -22.11 -16.18
CA SER A 202 -2.23 -22.22 -17.62
C SER A 202 -2.83 -20.93 -18.19
N LYS A 203 -2.56 -20.59 -19.45
CA LYS A 203 -3.10 -19.37 -20.07
C LYS A 203 -4.63 -19.35 -20.05
N SER A 204 -5.25 -20.49 -20.36
CA SER A 204 -6.70 -20.66 -20.30
C SER A 204 -7.23 -20.56 -18.86
N GLY A 205 -6.55 -21.17 -17.90
CA GLY A 205 -6.94 -21.14 -16.49
C GLY A 205 -6.85 -19.73 -15.88
N ALA A 206 -5.78 -19.00 -16.18
CA ALA A 206 -5.60 -17.63 -15.73
C ALA A 206 -6.69 -16.69 -16.29
N THR A 207 -6.99 -16.81 -17.59
CA THR A 207 -8.01 -16.00 -18.27
C THR A 207 -9.42 -16.35 -17.79
N LEU A 208 -9.71 -17.64 -17.59
CA LEU A 208 -11.00 -18.09 -17.06
C LEU A 208 -11.23 -17.54 -15.64
N TRP A 209 -10.20 -17.62 -14.80
CA TRP A 209 -10.31 -17.14 -13.42
C TRP A 209 -10.36 -15.61 -13.35
N GLU A 210 -9.62 -14.91 -14.21
CA GLU A 210 -9.77 -13.46 -14.39
C GLU A 210 -11.22 -13.07 -14.66
N ALA A 211 -11.91 -13.76 -15.57
CA ALA A 211 -13.33 -13.51 -15.83
C ALA A 211 -14.20 -13.74 -14.59
N GLN A 212 -13.88 -14.72 -13.74
CA GLN A 212 -14.57 -14.93 -12.46
C GLN A 212 -14.32 -13.77 -11.48
N VAL A 213 -13.08 -13.29 -11.38
CA VAL A 213 -12.73 -12.14 -10.53
C VAL A 213 -13.45 -10.89 -10.99
N LEU A 214 -13.54 -10.65 -12.30
CA LEU A 214 -14.30 -9.53 -12.87
C LEU A 214 -15.79 -9.62 -12.54
N ARG A 215 -16.42 -10.79 -12.70
CA ARG A 215 -17.82 -11.02 -12.29
C ARG A 215 -18.03 -10.78 -10.80
N ASN A 216 -17.07 -11.19 -9.97
CA ASN A 216 -17.16 -10.99 -8.52
C ASN A 216 -17.06 -9.50 -8.16
N ALA A 217 -16.18 -8.77 -8.82
CA ALA A 217 -16.02 -7.33 -8.61
C ALA A 217 -17.28 -6.57 -9.03
N ASP A 218 -17.83 -6.89 -10.20
CA ASP A 218 -19.09 -6.31 -10.70
C ASP A 218 -20.26 -6.55 -9.73
N GLY A 219 -20.41 -7.78 -9.22
CA GLY A 219 -21.39 -8.11 -8.19
C GLY A 219 -21.17 -7.42 -6.83
N CYS A 220 -20.02 -6.78 -6.62
CA CYS A 220 -19.73 -5.93 -5.46
C CYS A 220 -19.68 -4.44 -5.82
N HIS A 221 -20.08 -4.07 -7.03
CA HIS A 221 -19.95 -2.71 -7.59
C HIS A 221 -18.52 -2.15 -7.52
N ALA A 222 -17.53 -3.04 -7.61
CA ALA A 222 -16.11 -2.72 -7.60
C ALA A 222 -15.58 -2.65 -9.04
N SER A 223 -14.91 -1.55 -9.37
CA SER A 223 -14.32 -1.29 -10.69
C SER A 223 -12.84 -1.69 -10.73
N MET A 224 -12.43 -2.46 -11.74
CA MET A 224 -11.02 -2.76 -11.99
C MET A 224 -10.33 -1.67 -12.81
N GLY A 225 -9.00 -1.60 -12.67
CA GLY A 225 -8.12 -0.71 -13.40
C GLY A 225 -8.03 -1.03 -14.90
N GLU A 226 -7.58 -0.04 -15.66
CA GLU A 226 -7.54 -0.08 -17.13
C GLU A 226 -6.27 -0.78 -17.66
N ASP A 227 -5.17 -0.75 -16.90
CA ASP A 227 -3.86 -1.32 -17.27
C ASP A 227 -3.75 -2.85 -17.08
N ARG A 228 -4.88 -3.56 -17.14
CA ARG A 228 -4.95 -5.01 -16.94
C ARG A 228 -4.09 -5.78 -17.95
N LYS A 229 -3.52 -6.90 -17.51
CA LYS A 229 -2.79 -7.85 -18.36
C LYS A 229 -3.52 -9.17 -18.30
N SER A 230 -4.03 -9.67 -19.43
CA SER A 230 -4.80 -10.92 -19.47
C SER A 230 -3.98 -12.04 -20.10
N GLY A 231 -3.75 -13.14 -19.40
CA GLY A 231 -3.01 -14.30 -19.91
C GLY A 231 -1.63 -13.97 -20.48
N ALA A 232 -0.92 -13.01 -19.87
CA ALA A 232 0.35 -12.49 -20.34
C ALA A 232 1.52 -13.36 -19.87
N THR A 233 2.53 -13.52 -20.74
CA THR A 233 3.79 -14.19 -20.39
C THR A 233 4.82 -13.23 -19.77
N GLN A 234 4.63 -11.93 -19.92
CA GLN A 234 5.48 -10.90 -19.33
C GLN A 234 4.64 -9.78 -18.71
N TYR A 235 4.96 -9.39 -17.49
CA TYR A 235 4.30 -8.30 -16.77
C TYR A 235 5.13 -7.84 -15.56
N THR A 236 4.79 -6.69 -15.01
CA THR A 236 5.31 -6.23 -13.72
C THR A 236 4.27 -6.50 -12.62
N PHE A 237 4.69 -7.09 -11.50
CA PHE A 237 3.87 -7.25 -10.30
C PHE A 237 4.72 -6.94 -9.07
N LEU A 238 4.22 -6.08 -8.19
CA LEU A 238 4.92 -5.60 -6.97
C LEU A 238 6.30 -4.97 -7.21
N GLY A 239 6.60 -4.48 -8.41
CA GLY A 239 7.92 -3.93 -8.76
C GLY A 239 8.90 -4.96 -9.32
N VAL A 240 8.46 -6.21 -9.51
CA VAL A 240 9.21 -7.30 -10.14
C VAL A 240 8.70 -7.52 -11.56
N GLN A 241 9.61 -7.62 -12.52
CA GLN A 241 9.31 -8.05 -13.88
C GLN A 241 9.32 -9.58 -13.94
N PHE A 242 8.20 -10.16 -14.33
CA PHE A 242 8.03 -11.59 -14.56
C PHE A 242 8.20 -11.91 -16.04
N ASP A 243 8.93 -12.98 -16.34
CA ASP A 243 9.02 -13.58 -17.66
C ASP A 243 8.76 -15.09 -17.55
N HIS A 244 7.55 -15.49 -17.93
CA HIS A 244 7.10 -16.88 -17.91
C HIS A 244 7.72 -17.71 -19.06
N THR A 245 8.10 -17.07 -20.16
CA THR A 245 8.74 -17.74 -21.30
C THR A 245 10.12 -18.23 -20.90
N HIS A 246 10.89 -17.39 -20.21
CA HIS A 246 12.24 -17.72 -19.73
C HIS A 246 12.26 -18.24 -18.29
N ARG A 247 11.10 -18.28 -17.61
CA ARG A 247 10.95 -18.64 -16.19
C ARG A 247 11.88 -17.83 -15.28
N ALA A 248 11.99 -16.54 -15.57
CA ALA A 248 12.92 -15.62 -14.92
C ALA A 248 12.19 -14.43 -14.31
N VAL A 249 12.74 -13.90 -13.22
CA VAL A 249 12.31 -12.64 -12.61
C VAL A 249 13.45 -11.64 -12.60
N SER A 250 13.12 -10.36 -12.75
CA SER A 250 14.08 -9.27 -12.68
C SER A 250 13.46 -8.04 -12.00
N LEU A 251 14.28 -7.04 -11.68
CA LEU A 251 13.79 -5.76 -11.17
C LEU A 251 13.08 -5.00 -12.27
N SER A 252 11.91 -4.42 -11.98
CA SER A 252 11.26 -3.54 -12.95
C SER A 252 12.09 -2.29 -13.25
N ASP A 253 11.98 -1.76 -14.47
CA ASP A 253 12.66 -0.51 -14.87
C ASP A 253 12.33 0.66 -13.96
N LYS A 254 11.09 0.72 -13.46
CA LYS A 254 10.67 1.73 -12.48
C LYS A 254 11.46 1.62 -11.18
N PHE A 255 11.66 0.39 -10.67
CA PHE A 255 12.46 0.18 -9.48
C PHE A 255 13.93 0.55 -9.73
N VAL A 256 14.51 0.12 -10.85
CA VAL A 256 15.91 0.43 -11.21
C VAL A 256 16.13 1.94 -11.33
N ARG A 257 15.24 2.66 -12.02
CA ARG A 257 15.30 4.14 -12.12
C ARG A 257 15.19 4.79 -10.75
N SER A 258 14.29 4.31 -9.90
CA SER A 258 14.12 4.81 -8.53
C SER A 258 15.39 4.62 -7.70
N VAL A 259 16.08 3.50 -7.84
CA VAL A 259 17.36 3.24 -7.14
C VAL A 259 18.48 4.13 -7.67
N ARG A 260 18.60 4.27 -9.00
CA ARG A 260 19.63 5.12 -9.63
C ARG A 260 19.48 6.61 -9.30
N ALA A 261 18.26 7.06 -9.04
CA ALA A 261 17.98 8.44 -8.66
C ALA A 261 18.34 8.80 -7.20
N MET A 262 18.74 7.82 -6.37
CA MET A 262 19.09 8.08 -4.98
C MET A 262 20.47 8.75 -4.85
N SER A 263 20.61 9.59 -3.82
CA SER A 263 21.86 10.23 -3.42
C SER A 263 22.98 9.21 -3.20
N ALA A 264 24.21 9.60 -3.51
CA ALA A 264 25.38 8.76 -3.25
C ALA A 264 25.51 8.41 -1.75
N LEU A 265 25.93 7.18 -1.46
CA LEU A 265 26.04 6.69 -0.07
C LEU A 265 26.96 7.54 0.81
N ASN A 266 28.04 8.07 0.22
CA ASN A 266 29.05 8.85 0.92
C ASN A 266 28.55 10.21 1.44
N SER A 267 27.48 10.74 0.85
CA SER A 267 26.88 12.03 1.21
C SER A 267 25.47 11.90 1.76
N SER A 268 25.00 10.68 2.01
CA SER A 268 23.64 10.41 2.48
C SER A 268 23.48 10.63 3.98
N THR A 269 22.29 11.05 4.40
CA THR A 269 21.83 11.04 5.79
C THR A 269 21.50 9.63 6.28
N ILE A 270 21.37 9.45 7.60
CA ILE A 270 20.92 8.17 8.17
C ILE A 270 19.52 7.78 7.67
N ALA A 271 18.62 8.74 7.46
CA ALA A 271 17.30 8.50 6.85
C ALA A 271 17.40 7.96 5.43
N GLU A 272 18.20 8.59 4.57
CA GLU A 272 18.39 8.15 3.18
C GLU A 272 19.08 6.78 3.12
N MET A 273 20.07 6.55 3.98
CA MET A 273 20.73 5.25 4.12
C MET A 273 19.73 4.14 4.49
N LYS A 274 18.77 4.40 5.39
CA LYS A 274 17.69 3.44 5.73
C LYS A 274 16.87 3.06 4.50
N VAL A 275 16.47 4.06 3.72
CA VAL A 275 15.69 3.86 2.49
C VAL A 275 16.48 3.02 1.49
N MET A 276 17.76 3.34 1.30
CA MET A 276 18.62 2.59 0.38
C MET A 276 18.83 1.13 0.82
N ALA A 277 19.13 0.91 2.10
CA ALA A 277 19.30 -0.44 2.64
C ALA A 277 18.03 -1.28 2.50
N SER A 278 16.85 -0.69 2.73
CA SER A 278 15.56 -1.36 2.52
C SER A 278 15.35 -1.76 1.05
N ARG A 279 15.69 -0.88 0.10
CA ARG A 279 15.60 -1.19 -1.34
C ARG A 279 16.58 -2.29 -1.75
N PHE A 280 17.80 -2.30 -1.22
CA PHE A 280 18.76 -3.37 -1.49
C PHE A 280 18.34 -4.71 -0.89
N LEU A 281 17.71 -4.73 0.29
CA LEU A 281 17.09 -5.95 0.84
C LEU A 281 16.03 -6.52 -0.08
N TYR A 282 15.14 -5.65 -0.56
CA TYR A 282 14.11 -6.03 -1.53
C TYR A 282 14.72 -6.52 -2.85
N ALA A 283 15.73 -5.83 -3.38
CA ALA A 283 16.38 -6.22 -4.63
C ALA A 283 17.13 -7.55 -4.52
N ALA A 284 17.85 -7.77 -3.43
CA ALA A 284 18.59 -9.01 -3.18
C ALA A 284 17.67 -10.23 -3.14
N ALA A 285 16.46 -10.08 -2.59
CA ALA A 285 15.46 -11.13 -2.58
C ALA A 285 15.00 -11.56 -3.98
N ILE A 286 14.94 -10.62 -4.93
CA ILE A 286 14.55 -10.89 -6.33
C ILE A 286 15.73 -11.48 -7.11
N LEU A 287 16.92 -10.92 -6.90
CA LEU A 287 18.14 -11.33 -7.60
C LEU A 287 18.78 -12.60 -7.02
N GLY A 288 18.23 -13.14 -5.91
CA GLY A 288 18.84 -14.29 -5.21
C GLY A 288 20.23 -14.00 -4.66
N THR A 289 20.56 -12.73 -4.42
CA THR A 289 21.90 -12.29 -4.01
C THR A 289 22.07 -12.37 -2.50
N ARG A 290 23.20 -12.92 -2.04
CA ARG A 290 23.53 -12.94 -0.61
C ARG A 290 24.12 -11.61 -0.18
N LEU A 291 23.46 -10.95 0.78
CA LEU A 291 23.89 -9.65 1.26
C LEU A 291 25.07 -9.69 2.24
N CYS A 292 25.43 -10.88 2.73
CA CYS A 292 26.55 -11.07 3.66
C CYS A 292 27.91 -10.70 3.06
N ASP A 293 28.03 -10.78 1.73
CA ASP A 293 29.27 -10.50 1.01
C ASP A 293 29.54 -8.98 0.91
N TYR A 294 28.55 -8.16 1.31
CA TYR A 294 28.59 -6.71 1.24
C TYR A 294 28.77 -6.10 2.64
N TYR A 295 29.96 -5.54 2.91
CA TYR A 295 30.27 -4.81 4.15
C TYR A 295 29.30 -3.66 4.45
N PHE A 296 28.60 -3.17 3.42
CA PHE A 296 27.53 -2.19 3.50
C PHE A 296 26.51 -2.49 4.61
N PHE A 297 25.92 -3.69 4.65
CA PHE A 297 24.88 -4.01 5.63
C PHE A 297 25.39 -4.04 7.07
N LYS A 298 26.66 -4.41 7.26
CA LYS A 298 27.31 -4.35 8.59
C LYS A 298 27.46 -2.89 9.06
N ALA A 299 27.83 -1.98 8.15
CA ALA A 299 27.94 -0.56 8.46
C ALA A 299 26.58 0.08 8.75
N VAL A 300 25.57 -0.22 7.92
CA VAL A 300 24.17 0.19 8.15
C VAL A 300 23.69 -0.28 9.52
N ARG A 301 23.86 -1.56 9.86
CA ARG A 301 23.43 -2.11 11.16
C ARG A 301 24.03 -1.36 12.35
N ARG A 302 25.31 -0.99 12.29
CA ARG A 302 25.98 -0.21 13.36
C ARG A 302 25.34 1.17 13.51
N ARG A 303 25.08 1.86 12.40
CA ARG A 303 24.42 3.18 12.40
C ARG A 303 22.99 3.11 12.92
N LEU A 304 22.22 2.10 12.51
CA LEU A 304 20.85 1.90 13.02
C LEU A 304 20.83 1.55 14.50
N SER A 305 21.81 0.77 14.99
CA SER A 305 21.94 0.52 16.43
C SER A 305 22.23 1.80 17.22
N ALA A 306 23.08 2.68 16.69
CA ALA A 306 23.33 3.98 17.30
C ALA A 306 22.08 4.87 17.30
N LEU A 307 21.31 4.87 16.20
CA LEU A 307 20.04 5.59 16.09
C LEU A 307 19.02 5.09 17.13
N ASN A 308 18.85 3.77 17.24
CA ASN A 308 17.91 3.17 18.20
C ASN A 308 18.31 3.42 19.66
N ARG A 309 19.60 3.66 19.94
CA ARG A 309 20.10 4.05 21.26
C ARG A 309 20.06 5.56 21.52
N GLY A 310 19.57 6.37 20.56
CA GLY A 310 19.52 7.82 20.67
C GLY A 310 20.87 8.53 20.55
N ILE A 311 21.91 7.83 20.07
CA ILE A 311 23.28 8.39 19.95
C ILE A 311 23.39 9.31 18.73
N VAL A 312 22.61 9.04 17.68
CA VAL A 312 22.58 9.81 16.43
C VAL A 312 21.14 10.07 16.01
N GLN A 313 20.91 11.09 15.18
CA GLN A 313 19.60 11.43 14.63
C GLN A 313 19.49 11.08 13.15
N GLU A 314 18.27 10.95 12.63
CA GLU A 314 18.04 10.60 11.22
C GLU A 314 18.61 11.61 10.22
N THR A 315 18.69 12.88 10.61
CA THR A 315 19.25 13.98 9.82
C THR A 315 20.78 14.01 9.81
N PHE A 316 21.43 13.24 10.69
CA PHE A 316 22.89 13.23 10.73
C PHE A 316 23.45 12.51 9.49
N PRO A 317 24.64 12.91 9.02
CA PRO A 317 25.33 12.20 7.97
C PRO A 317 25.52 10.72 8.33
N ALA A 318 25.25 9.82 7.38
CA ALA A 318 25.41 8.38 7.58
C ALA A 318 26.88 8.01 7.81
N ASN A 319 27.82 8.78 7.25
CA ASN A 319 29.27 8.63 7.42
C ASN A 319 29.69 7.15 7.31
N LEU A 320 29.28 6.51 6.21
CA LEU A 320 29.65 5.12 5.92
C LEU A 320 31.12 5.07 5.51
N PRO A 321 31.88 4.04 5.93
CA PRO A 321 33.28 3.93 5.54
C PRO A 321 33.38 3.74 4.01
N PRO A 322 34.45 4.23 3.36
CA PRO A 322 34.64 4.06 1.92
C PRO A 322 34.55 2.59 1.46
N SER A 323 35.00 1.64 2.28
CA SER A 323 34.87 0.19 2.01
C SER A 323 33.44 -0.35 2.01
N ALA A 324 32.48 0.39 2.57
CA ALA A 324 31.05 0.09 2.52
C ALA A 324 30.34 0.76 1.33
N ALA A 325 30.96 1.78 0.72
CA ALA A 325 30.42 2.52 -0.42
C ALA A 325 31.08 2.16 -1.75
N GLY A 326 32.32 1.67 -1.71
CA GLY A 326 33.09 1.22 -2.86
C GLY A 326 32.69 -0.17 -3.29
N LEU A 327 31.64 -0.26 -4.11
CA LEU A 327 31.28 -1.43 -4.91
C LEU A 327 30.90 -0.98 -6.32
N GLY A 328 31.78 -0.18 -6.92
CA GLY A 328 31.69 0.31 -8.30
C GLY A 328 32.87 -0.09 -9.19
N GLU A 329 33.76 -1.00 -8.77
CA GLU A 329 34.97 -1.37 -9.54
C GLU A 329 35.31 -2.88 -9.54
N ARG A 330 34.32 -3.77 -9.38
CA ARG A 330 34.52 -5.20 -9.69
C ARG A 330 33.29 -5.76 -10.37
#